data_AF-A0A829D4C6-F1
#
_entry.id   AF-A0A829D4C6-F1
#
_cell.length_a   1.000
_cell.length_b   1.000
_cell.length_c   1.000
_cell.angle_alpha   90.00
_cell.angle_beta   90.00
_cell.angle_gamma   90.00
#
_symmetry.space_group_name_H-M   'P 1'
#
loop_
_entity.id
_entity.type
_entity.pdbx_description
1 polymer ?
#
loop_
_entity_poly.entity_id
_entity_poly.type
_entity_poly.pdbx_seq_one_letter_code
_entity_poly.pdbx_strand_id
1 'polypeptide(L)'
;MDSGLSQELVIRSKIQSIDSQLSSSQLDEKKRSSLLMEKAKLLIQIESYKEATVVLKEIQNSKEGKSLEHLDHYLGTAYLGINDTENAIVHFRKSESVDKNYESTNRKKMYAKALYQEEKYGLALGILGRASREKDFEKDILFYETVANSFMRIKEFKRCQMVLEEGLQKFPESPVLKEIQEQLSQVLPR
;
A
#
# COMPACT_ATOMS: atom_id res chain seq x y z
N MET A 1 7.75 -20.50 12.21
CA MET A 1 8.52 -19.70 11.24
C MET A 1 8.74 -20.42 9.90
N ASP A 2 8.30 -21.67 9.72
CA ASP A 2 8.61 -22.48 8.52
C ASP A 2 7.63 -22.34 7.34
N SER A 3 6.42 -21.82 7.59
CA SER A 3 5.35 -21.74 6.57
C SER A 3 5.58 -20.66 5.52
N GLY A 4 6.24 -19.54 5.88
CA GLY A 4 6.47 -18.41 4.97
C GLY A 4 7.48 -18.73 3.86
N LEU A 5 8.59 -19.39 4.22
CA LEU A 5 9.61 -19.82 3.26
C LEU A 5 9.04 -20.84 2.25
N SER A 6 8.19 -21.76 2.73
CA SER A 6 7.49 -22.72 1.87
C SER A 6 6.56 -22.03 0.87
N GLN A 7 5.82 -21.01 1.31
CA GLN A 7 4.91 -20.25 0.45
C GLN A 7 5.66 -19.42 -0.60
N GLU A 8 6.76 -18.76 -0.21
CA GLU A 8 7.60 -17.99 -1.15
C GLU A 8 8.15 -18.89 -2.27
N LEU A 9 8.66 -20.08 -1.93
CA LEU A 9 9.18 -21.03 -2.93
C LEU A 9 8.11 -21.45 -3.94
N VAL A 10 6.89 -21.72 -3.47
CA VAL A 10 5.75 -22.04 -4.36
C VAL A 10 5.45 -20.88 -5.30
N ILE A 11 5.47 -19.64 -4.80
CA ILE A 11 5.23 -18.46 -5.61
C ILE A 11 6.35 -18.25 -6.64
N ARG A 12 7.62 -18.41 -6.25
CA ARG A 12 8.75 -18.32 -7.17
C ARG A 12 8.70 -19.37 -8.28
N SER A 13 8.24 -20.59 -7.97
CA SER A 13 8.03 -21.63 -9.00
C SER A 13 6.95 -21.22 -10.01
N LYS A 14 5.84 -20.61 -9.57
CA LYS A 14 4.82 -20.06 -10.47
C LYS A 14 5.39 -18.94 -11.36
N ILE A 15 6.19 -18.04 -10.80
CA ILE A 15 6.87 -16.98 -11.56
C ILE A 15 7.77 -17.59 -12.64
N GLN A 16 8.54 -18.63 -12.34
CA GLN A 16 9.38 -19.33 -13.33
C GLN A 16 8.57 -19.96 -14.47
N SER A 17 7.39 -20.51 -14.15
CA SER A 17 6.47 -21.02 -15.17
C SER A 17 5.96 -19.91 -16.10
N ILE A 18 5.61 -18.75 -15.54
CA ILE A 18 5.22 -17.58 -16.33
C ILE A 18 6.37 -17.09 -17.20
N ASP A 19 7.61 -17.04 -16.67
CA ASP A 19 8.79 -16.62 -17.43
C ASP A 19 9.07 -17.55 -18.62
N SER A 20 8.88 -18.85 -18.42
CA SER A 20 8.97 -19.85 -19.50
C SER A 20 7.92 -19.59 -20.58
N GLN A 21 6.68 -19.26 -20.20
CA GLN A 21 5.64 -18.90 -21.16
C GLN A 21 5.99 -17.61 -21.91
N LEU A 22 6.44 -16.57 -21.21
CA LEU A 22 6.81 -15.26 -21.77
C LEU A 22 7.96 -15.34 -22.80
N SER A 23 8.76 -16.40 -22.75
CA SER A 23 9.86 -16.66 -23.71
C SER A 23 9.39 -17.15 -25.09
N SER A 24 8.12 -17.55 -25.23
CA SER A 24 7.59 -18.07 -26.50
C SER A 24 7.38 -16.96 -27.54
N SER A 25 7.84 -17.21 -28.77
CA SER A 25 7.83 -16.26 -29.89
C SER A 25 6.46 -16.03 -30.53
N GLN A 26 5.44 -16.79 -30.13
CA GLN A 26 4.07 -16.71 -30.70
C GLN A 26 3.07 -16.01 -29.77
N LEU A 27 3.52 -15.33 -28.72
CA LEU A 27 2.63 -14.62 -27.80
C LEU A 27 2.12 -13.32 -28.40
N ASP A 28 0.79 -13.20 -28.48
CA ASP A 28 0.14 -11.93 -28.73
C ASP A 28 0.34 -10.95 -27.55
N GLU A 29 0.27 -9.65 -27.85
CA GLU A 29 0.59 -8.57 -26.89
C GLU A 29 -0.37 -8.56 -25.68
N LYS A 30 -1.64 -8.94 -25.90
CA LYS A 30 -2.66 -8.98 -24.85
C LYS A 30 -2.37 -10.12 -23.87
N LYS A 31 -2.07 -11.31 -24.37
CA LYS A 31 -1.69 -12.47 -23.56
C LYS A 31 -0.37 -12.22 -22.83
N ARG A 32 0.61 -11.58 -23.48
CA ARG A 32 1.86 -11.16 -22.84
C ARG A 32 1.58 -10.23 -21.65
N SER A 33 0.77 -9.20 -21.86
CA SER A 33 0.48 -8.22 -20.81
C SER A 33 -0.32 -8.83 -19.64
N SER A 34 -1.20 -9.79 -19.92
CA SER A 34 -1.90 -10.57 -18.89
C SER A 34 -0.93 -11.42 -18.05
N LEU A 35 0.03 -12.11 -18.68
CA LEU A 35 1.03 -12.90 -17.97
C LEU A 35 1.97 -12.03 -17.13
N LEU A 36 2.41 -10.89 -17.67
CA LEU A 36 3.21 -9.92 -16.92
C LEU A 36 2.43 -9.38 -15.71
N MET A 37 1.13 -9.12 -15.87
CA MET A 37 0.28 -8.69 -14.77
C MET A 37 0.17 -9.78 -13.68
N GLU A 38 0.00 -11.06 -14.06
CA GLU A 38 0.01 -12.17 -13.10
C GLU A 38 1.35 -12.28 -12.37
N LYS A 39 2.47 -12.20 -13.10
CA LYS A 39 3.82 -12.18 -12.52
C LYS A 39 3.99 -11.04 -11.51
N ALA A 40 3.56 -9.83 -11.85
CA ALA A 40 3.65 -8.68 -10.97
C ALA A 40 2.87 -8.86 -9.67
N LYS A 41 1.65 -9.42 -9.74
CA LYS A 41 0.85 -9.75 -8.55
C LYS A 41 1.57 -10.72 -7.63
N LEU A 42 2.16 -11.76 -8.19
CA LEU A 42 2.95 -12.74 -7.45
C LEU A 42 4.18 -12.11 -6.80
N LEU A 43 4.89 -11.24 -7.52
CA LEU A 43 6.04 -10.50 -6.99
C LEU A 43 5.65 -9.57 -5.83
N ILE A 44 4.50 -8.89 -5.92
CA ILE A 44 3.95 -8.08 -4.82
C ILE A 44 3.61 -8.94 -3.61
N GLN A 45 3.05 -10.14 -3.82
CA GLN A 45 2.69 -11.06 -2.74
C GLN A 45 3.90 -11.51 -1.90
N ILE A 46 5.08 -11.62 -2.53
CA ILE A 46 6.35 -11.94 -1.85
C ILE A 46 7.20 -10.70 -1.58
N GLU A 47 6.59 -9.51 -1.59
CA GLU A 47 7.23 -8.22 -1.29
C GLU A 47 8.47 -7.92 -2.17
N SER A 48 8.57 -8.56 -3.34
CA SER A 48 9.64 -8.34 -4.32
C SER A 48 9.32 -7.10 -5.18
N TYR A 49 9.12 -5.96 -4.50
CA TYR A 49 8.58 -4.74 -5.09
C TYR A 49 9.44 -4.14 -6.19
N LYS A 50 10.77 -4.27 -6.09
CA LYS A 50 11.71 -3.81 -7.14
C LYS A 50 11.46 -4.56 -8.45
N GLU A 51 11.38 -5.88 -8.40
CA GLU A 51 11.08 -6.71 -9.57
C GLU A 51 9.66 -6.44 -10.09
N ALA A 52 8.69 -6.34 -9.19
CA ALA A 52 7.31 -6.00 -9.57
C ALA A 52 7.24 -4.67 -10.33
N THR A 53 7.98 -3.65 -9.87
CA THR A 53 8.03 -2.34 -10.52
C THR A 53 8.57 -2.43 -11.94
N VAL A 54 9.61 -3.23 -12.19
CA VAL A 54 10.16 -3.43 -13.55
C VAL A 54 9.11 -4.05 -14.46
N VAL A 55 8.45 -5.13 -14.02
CA VAL A 55 7.41 -5.83 -14.79
C VAL A 55 6.22 -4.92 -15.07
N LEU A 56 5.74 -4.17 -14.08
CA LEU A 56 4.59 -3.28 -14.22
C LEU A 56 4.89 -2.09 -15.14
N LYS A 57 6.13 -1.57 -15.15
CA LYS A 57 6.55 -0.52 -16.10
C LYS A 57 6.65 -1.05 -17.52
N GLU A 58 7.04 -2.32 -17.72
CA GLU A 58 6.98 -2.95 -19.04
C GLU A 58 5.53 -2.95 -19.56
N ILE A 59 4.56 -3.35 -18.73
CA ILE A 59 3.14 -3.31 -19.08
C ILE A 59 2.69 -1.87 -19.37
N GLN A 60 3.02 -0.92 -18.49
CA GLN A 60 2.63 0.48 -18.65
C GLN A 60 3.08 1.09 -19.99
N ASN A 61 4.24 0.65 -20.49
CA ASN A 61 4.82 1.13 -21.74
C ASN A 61 4.32 0.37 -22.98
N SER A 62 3.53 -0.70 -22.81
CA SER A 62 2.93 -1.44 -23.93
C SER A 62 1.66 -0.76 -24.45
N LYS A 63 1.19 -1.12 -25.66
CA LYS A 63 -0.05 -0.57 -26.22
C LYS A 63 -1.26 -1.00 -25.40
N GLU A 64 -1.22 -2.24 -24.92
CA GLU A 64 -2.27 -2.88 -24.10
C GLU A 64 -2.30 -2.36 -22.65
N GLY A 65 -1.21 -1.72 -22.18
CA GLY A 65 -1.09 -1.22 -20.81
C GLY A 65 -2.20 -0.26 -20.38
N LYS A 66 -2.71 0.55 -21.31
CA LYS A 66 -3.78 1.53 -21.04
C LYS A 66 -5.14 0.89 -20.76
N SER A 67 -5.35 -0.33 -21.24
CA SER A 67 -6.60 -1.09 -21.06
C SER A 67 -6.56 -2.08 -19.91
N LEU A 68 -5.42 -2.24 -19.25
CA LEU A 68 -5.27 -3.20 -18.17
C LEU A 68 -5.85 -2.67 -16.86
N GLU A 69 -6.96 -3.28 -16.46
CA GLU A 69 -7.62 -3.01 -15.20
C GLU A 69 -6.64 -3.14 -14.03
N HIS A 70 -6.75 -2.18 -13.11
CA HIS A 70 -6.00 -2.15 -11.85
C HIS A 70 -4.47 -2.03 -11.96
N LEU A 71 -3.90 -1.77 -13.16
CA LEU A 71 -2.47 -1.54 -13.31
C LEU A 71 -1.95 -0.44 -12.38
N ASP A 72 -2.67 0.68 -12.30
CA ASP A 72 -2.32 1.79 -11.41
C ASP A 72 -2.38 1.40 -9.92
N HIS A 73 -3.23 0.45 -9.51
CA HIS A 73 -3.23 -0.04 -8.13
C HIS A 73 -1.91 -0.74 -7.81
N TYR A 74 -1.50 -1.67 -8.69
CA TYR A 74 -0.28 -2.45 -8.49
C TYR A 74 0.99 -1.60 -8.64
N LEU A 75 1.02 -0.64 -9.58
CA LEU A 75 2.11 0.34 -9.66
C LEU A 75 2.21 1.14 -8.36
N GLY A 76 1.08 1.65 -7.84
CA GLY A 76 1.06 2.37 -6.57
C GLY A 76 1.64 1.54 -5.41
N THR A 77 1.22 0.28 -5.30
CA THR A 77 1.71 -0.67 -4.29
C THR A 77 3.20 -0.96 -4.44
N ALA A 78 3.67 -1.22 -5.66
CA ALA A 78 5.08 -1.53 -5.92
C ALA A 78 5.98 -0.32 -5.66
N TYR A 79 5.58 0.88 -6.10
CA TYR A 79 6.31 2.12 -5.82
C TYR A 79 6.40 2.41 -4.32
N LEU A 80 5.29 2.25 -3.59
CA LEU A 80 5.30 2.39 -2.13
C LEU A 80 6.26 1.40 -1.46
N GLY A 81 6.27 0.15 -1.92
CA GLY A 81 7.15 -0.89 -1.41
C GLY A 81 8.65 -0.65 -1.66
N ILE A 82 9.01 0.18 -2.63
CA ILE A 82 10.40 0.62 -2.86
C ILE A 82 10.68 2.03 -2.32
N ASN A 83 9.79 2.58 -1.49
CA ASN A 83 9.84 3.94 -0.94
C ASN A 83 9.86 5.06 -2.00
N ASP A 84 9.33 4.81 -3.18
CA ASP A 84 9.07 5.83 -4.20
C ASP A 84 7.64 6.39 -3.99
N THR A 85 7.51 7.17 -2.94
CA THR A 85 6.23 7.66 -2.41
C THR A 85 5.55 8.67 -3.33
N GLU A 86 6.32 9.48 -4.04
CA GLU A 86 5.79 10.41 -5.05
C GLU A 86 5.08 9.67 -6.18
N ASN A 87 5.72 8.65 -6.77
CA ASN A 87 5.08 7.84 -7.82
C ASN A 87 3.92 7.01 -7.25
N ALA A 88 4.04 6.49 -6.03
CA ALA A 88 2.96 5.76 -5.38
C ALA A 88 1.67 6.59 -5.29
N ILE A 89 1.77 7.84 -4.83
CA ILE A 89 0.64 8.79 -4.74
C ILE A 89 -0.01 9.01 -6.11
N VAL A 90 0.80 9.24 -7.15
CA VAL A 90 0.30 9.46 -8.52
C VAL A 90 -0.54 8.28 -8.98
N HIS A 91 -0.04 7.06 -8.76
CA HIS A 91 -0.69 5.84 -9.20
C HIS A 91 -1.92 5.47 -8.36
N PHE A 92 -1.88 5.63 -7.03
CA PHE A 92 -3.08 5.41 -6.22
C PHE A 92 -4.22 6.36 -6.55
N ARG A 93 -3.91 7.64 -6.84
CA ARG A 93 -4.90 8.61 -7.29
C ARG A 93 -5.54 8.20 -8.62
N LYS A 94 -4.73 7.72 -9.58
CA LYS A 94 -5.25 7.21 -10.86
C LYS A 94 -6.13 5.97 -10.66
N SER A 95 -5.66 5.02 -9.87
CA SER A 95 -6.41 3.81 -9.54
C SER A 95 -7.79 4.12 -8.96
N GLU A 96 -7.89 5.07 -8.02
CA GLU A 96 -9.16 5.51 -7.44
C GLU A 96 -10.10 6.13 -8.50
N SER A 97 -9.56 6.83 -9.49
CA SER A 97 -10.37 7.43 -10.57
C SER A 97 -10.92 6.40 -11.56
N VAL A 98 -10.20 5.29 -11.77
CA VAL A 98 -10.57 4.23 -12.71
C VAL A 98 -11.55 3.24 -12.08
N ASP A 99 -11.24 2.75 -10.88
CA ASP A 99 -12.12 1.85 -10.13
C ASP A 99 -12.09 2.17 -8.64
N LYS A 100 -13.17 2.78 -8.17
CA LYS A 100 -13.32 3.18 -6.77
C LYS A 100 -13.44 2.00 -5.82
N ASN A 101 -13.92 0.84 -6.27
CA ASN A 101 -14.28 -0.29 -5.41
C ASN A 101 -13.16 -1.33 -5.30
N TYR A 102 -12.35 -1.52 -6.36
CA TYR A 102 -11.28 -2.50 -6.37
C TYR A 102 -10.23 -2.27 -5.27
N GLU A 103 -10.05 -3.25 -4.37
CA GLU A 103 -9.09 -3.17 -3.25
C GLU A 103 -9.22 -1.86 -2.45
N SER A 104 -10.43 -1.28 -2.41
CA SER A 104 -10.60 0.13 -2.03
C SER A 104 -10.12 0.43 -0.62
N THR A 105 -10.38 -0.46 0.35
CA THR A 105 -9.91 -0.35 1.73
C THR A 105 -8.38 -0.37 1.80
N ASN A 106 -7.74 -1.39 1.21
CA ASN A 106 -6.29 -1.55 1.24
C ASN A 106 -5.59 -0.40 0.50
N ARG A 107 -6.10 -0.03 -0.68
CA ARG A 107 -5.62 1.10 -1.48
C ARG A 107 -5.68 2.40 -0.69
N LYS A 108 -6.78 2.70 0.00
CA LYS A 108 -6.91 3.93 0.82
C LYS A 108 -5.87 3.95 1.95
N LYS A 109 -5.61 2.83 2.60
CA LYS A 109 -4.56 2.71 3.63
C LYS A 109 -3.17 2.96 3.06
N MET A 110 -2.80 2.29 1.97
CA MET A 110 -1.52 2.47 1.30
C MET A 110 -1.33 3.89 0.76
N TYR A 111 -2.39 4.48 0.20
CA TYR A 111 -2.34 5.84 -0.30
C TYR A 111 -2.14 6.85 0.84
N ALA A 112 -2.85 6.69 1.95
CA ALA A 112 -2.64 7.52 3.13
C ALA A 112 -1.23 7.36 3.72
N LYS A 113 -0.67 6.14 3.73
CA LYS A 113 0.72 5.88 4.14
C LYS A 113 1.71 6.64 3.26
N ALA A 114 1.53 6.60 1.94
CA ALA A 114 2.38 7.33 0.99
C ALA A 114 2.29 8.85 1.22
N LEU A 115 1.09 9.39 1.42
CA LEU A 115 0.89 10.80 1.75
C LEU A 115 1.54 11.19 3.07
N TYR A 116 1.46 10.33 4.08
CA TYR A 116 2.11 10.55 5.38
C TYR A 116 3.63 10.60 5.26
N GLN A 117 4.24 9.70 4.48
CA GLN A 117 5.69 9.69 4.23
C GLN A 117 6.16 10.94 3.48
N GLU A 118 5.30 11.52 2.66
CA GLU A 118 5.50 12.83 1.99
C GLU A 118 5.12 14.03 2.87
N GLU A 119 4.92 13.83 4.17
CA GLU A 119 4.52 14.86 5.14
C GLU A 119 3.19 15.58 4.80
N LYS A 120 2.37 15.00 3.91
CA LYS A 120 1.03 15.50 3.53
C LYS A 120 -0.02 15.03 4.53
N TYR A 121 0.21 15.30 5.82
CA TYR A 121 -0.58 14.77 6.95
C TYR A 121 -2.08 15.06 6.85
N GLY A 122 -2.45 16.28 6.47
CA GLY A 122 -3.87 16.66 6.31
C GLY A 122 -4.58 15.82 5.24
N LEU A 123 -3.90 15.49 4.14
CA LEU A 123 -4.46 14.64 3.09
C LEU A 123 -4.56 13.18 3.54
N ALA A 124 -3.52 12.66 4.23
CA ALA A 124 -3.54 11.32 4.81
C ALA A 124 -4.73 11.14 5.79
N LEU A 125 -4.90 12.09 6.71
CA LEU A 125 -6.03 12.14 7.64
C LEU A 125 -7.38 12.24 6.91
N GLY A 126 -7.46 13.04 5.85
CA GLY A 126 -8.67 13.17 5.04
C GLY A 126 -9.10 11.86 4.39
N ILE A 127 -8.14 11.07 3.87
CA ILE A 127 -8.43 9.76 3.27
C ILE A 127 -8.86 8.76 4.33
N LEU A 128 -8.06 8.57 5.38
CA LEU A 128 -8.33 7.57 6.42
C LEU A 128 -9.59 7.90 7.22
N GLY A 129 -9.84 9.18 7.50
CA GLY A 129 -11.04 9.59 8.21
C GLY A 129 -12.33 9.37 7.42
N ARG A 130 -12.28 9.45 6.08
CA ARG A 130 -13.41 9.04 5.23
C ARG A 130 -13.55 7.51 5.20
N ALA A 131 -12.45 6.82 4.97
CA ALA A 131 -12.42 5.36 4.87
C ALA A 131 -12.92 4.68 6.16
N SER A 132 -12.54 5.20 7.34
CA SER A 132 -12.91 4.63 8.63
C SER A 132 -14.41 4.73 8.98
N ARG A 133 -15.22 5.38 8.13
CA ARG A 133 -16.69 5.40 8.26
C ARG A 133 -17.38 4.33 7.44
N GLU A 134 -16.64 3.61 6.61
CA GLU A 134 -17.16 2.49 5.82
C GLU A 134 -17.36 1.27 6.71
N LYS A 135 -18.45 0.52 6.50
CA LYS A 135 -18.87 -0.59 7.37
C LYS A 135 -17.79 -1.65 7.55
N ASP A 136 -17.07 -1.95 6.46
CA ASP A 136 -16.09 -3.04 6.40
C ASP A 136 -14.65 -2.52 6.54
N PHE A 137 -14.46 -1.27 6.99
CA PHE A 137 -13.14 -0.72 7.24
C PHE A 137 -12.61 -1.16 8.60
N GLU A 138 -11.61 -2.04 8.59
CA GLU A 138 -10.87 -2.40 9.79
C GLU A 138 -9.82 -1.32 10.13
N LYS A 139 -9.93 -0.74 11.32
CA LYS A 139 -8.86 0.09 11.91
C LYS A 139 -7.76 -0.84 12.46
N ASP A 140 -6.77 -1.12 11.64
CA ASP A 140 -5.59 -1.90 11.99
C ASP A 140 -4.47 -1.02 12.56
N ILE A 141 -3.32 -1.64 12.87
CA ILE A 141 -2.18 -0.91 13.42
C ILE A 141 -1.68 0.20 12.49
N LEU A 142 -1.65 -0.05 11.18
CA LEU A 142 -1.26 0.95 10.17
C LEU A 142 -2.16 2.19 10.25
N PHE A 143 -3.47 2.01 10.41
CA PHE A 143 -4.41 3.11 10.61
C PHE A 143 -4.04 3.94 11.85
N TYR A 144 -3.89 3.30 13.01
CA TYR A 144 -3.64 4.03 14.26
C TYR A 144 -2.30 4.76 14.25
N GLU A 145 -1.23 4.09 13.79
CA GLU A 145 0.10 4.70 13.71
C GLU A 145 0.10 5.90 12.76
N THR A 146 -0.50 5.75 11.58
CA THR A 146 -0.57 6.84 10.59
C THR A 146 -1.38 8.02 11.10
N VAL A 147 -2.57 7.77 11.68
CA VAL A 147 -3.49 8.84 12.13
C VAL A 147 -2.95 9.53 13.38
N ALA A 148 -2.48 8.79 14.38
CA ALA A 148 -1.94 9.36 15.61
C ALA A 148 -0.73 10.24 15.33
N ASN A 149 0.23 9.74 14.53
CA ASN A 149 1.43 10.50 14.19
C ASN A 149 1.08 11.72 13.32
N SER A 150 0.17 11.57 12.34
CA SER A 150 -0.31 12.70 11.54
C SER A 150 -0.89 13.81 12.41
N PHE A 151 -1.75 13.49 13.39
CA PHE A 151 -2.28 14.49 14.33
C PHE A 151 -1.19 15.12 15.20
N MET A 152 -0.21 14.32 15.65
CA MET A 152 0.94 14.83 16.40
C MET A 152 1.73 15.86 15.59
N ARG A 153 2.05 15.55 14.32
CA ARG A 153 2.82 16.42 13.42
C ARG A 153 2.11 17.74 13.10
N ILE A 154 0.78 17.74 13.02
CA ILE A 154 -0.01 18.96 12.81
C ILE A 154 -0.45 19.63 14.12
N LYS A 155 0.05 19.17 15.28
CA LYS A 155 -0.22 19.74 16.61
C LYS A 155 -1.69 19.68 17.05
N GLU A 156 -2.45 18.74 16.50
CA GLU A 156 -3.82 18.43 16.90
C GLU A 156 -3.82 17.47 18.11
N PHE A 157 -3.23 17.91 19.22
CA PHE A 157 -2.86 17.07 20.35
C PHE A 157 -4.04 16.35 21.00
N LYS A 158 -5.21 17.00 21.11
CA LYS A 158 -6.43 16.36 21.65
C LYS A 158 -6.89 15.19 20.79
N ARG A 159 -6.85 15.36 19.46
CA ARG A 159 -7.24 14.30 18.52
C ARG A 159 -6.18 13.20 18.47
N CYS A 160 -4.90 13.57 18.56
CA CYS A 160 -3.81 12.62 18.73
C CYS A 160 -4.05 11.73 19.96
N GLN A 161 -4.33 12.34 21.12
CA GLN A 161 -4.61 11.62 22.37
C GLN A 161 -5.76 10.60 22.21
N MET A 162 -6.91 11.03 21.67
CA MET A 162 -8.07 10.16 21.48
C MET A 162 -7.74 8.94 20.61
N VAL A 163 -7.00 9.14 19.52
CA VAL A 163 -6.63 8.05 18.61
C VAL A 163 -5.57 7.13 19.23
N LEU A 164 -4.64 7.69 20.00
CA LEU A 164 -3.63 6.90 20.73
C LEU A 164 -4.25 6.02 21.80
N GLU A 165 -5.21 6.53 22.56
CA GLU A 165 -5.92 5.75 23.59
C GLU A 165 -6.64 4.55 22.95
N GLU A 166 -7.40 4.77 21.87
CA GLU A 166 -8.05 3.70 21.11
C GLU A 166 -7.03 2.72 20.51
N GLY A 167 -5.93 3.24 19.96
CA GLY A 167 -4.88 2.46 19.31
C GLY A 167 -4.11 1.58 20.28
N LEU A 168 -3.67 2.10 21.42
CA LEU A 168 -2.93 1.37 22.46
C LEU A 168 -3.82 0.37 23.19
N GLN A 169 -5.14 0.60 23.28
CA GLN A 169 -6.05 -0.42 23.79
C GLN A 169 -6.08 -1.67 22.90
N LYS A 170 -6.00 -1.49 21.57
CA LYS A 170 -6.02 -2.60 20.59
C LYS A 170 -4.64 -3.20 20.33
N PHE A 171 -3.62 -2.35 20.33
CA PHE A 171 -2.25 -2.69 19.98
C PHE A 171 -1.28 -2.21 21.09
N PRO A 172 -1.41 -2.76 22.31
CA PRO A 172 -0.66 -2.28 23.48
C PRO A 172 0.85 -2.43 23.34
N GLU A 173 1.33 -3.28 22.43
CA GLU A 173 2.75 -3.52 22.19
C GLU A 173 3.34 -2.76 21.00
N SER A 174 2.58 -1.88 20.33
CA SER A 174 3.16 -1.07 19.24
C SER A 174 4.22 -0.11 19.79
N PRO A 175 5.49 -0.23 19.35
CA PRO A 175 6.53 0.70 19.76
C PRO A 175 6.26 2.11 19.22
N VAL A 176 5.69 2.22 18.02
CA VAL A 176 5.36 3.51 17.39
C VAL A 176 4.30 4.24 18.20
N LEU A 177 3.22 3.56 18.61
CA LEU A 177 2.18 4.21 19.41
C LEU A 177 2.69 4.62 20.79
N LYS A 178 3.54 3.82 21.43
CA LYS A 178 4.19 4.16 22.70
C LYS A 178 5.10 5.38 22.57
N GLU A 179 5.89 5.47 21.49
CA GLU A 179 6.75 6.62 21.21
C GLU A 179 5.91 7.90 21.05
N ILE A 180 4.82 7.86 20.28
CA ILE A 180 3.95 9.03 20.09
C ILE A 180 3.30 9.42 21.43
N GLN A 181 2.89 8.45 22.27
CA GLN A 181 2.35 8.74 23.61
C GLN A 181 3.38 9.46 24.49
N GLU A 182 4.64 9.02 24.48
CA GLU A 182 5.71 9.69 25.21
C GLU A 182 5.92 11.12 24.72
N GLN A 183 6.03 11.32 23.40
CA GLN A 183 6.16 12.65 22.81
C GLN A 183 4.97 13.55 23.16
N LEU A 184 3.75 13.02 23.11
CA LEU A 184 2.54 13.78 23.45
C LEU A 184 2.54 14.21 24.93
N SER A 185 3.02 13.35 25.84
CA SER A 185 3.10 13.65 27.28
C SER A 185 4.05 14.79 27.62
N GLN A 186 5.04 15.06 26.75
CA GLN A 186 5.96 16.20 26.91
C GLN A 186 5.32 17.54 26.50
N VAL A 187 4.24 17.50 25.71
CA VAL A 187 3.60 18.70 25.15
C VAL A 187 2.29 19.04 25.85
N LEU A 188 1.58 18.06 26.40
CA LEU A 188 0.39 18.30 27.21
C LEU A 188 0.78 18.63 28.67
N PRO A 189 0.33 19.77 29.22
CA PRO A 189 0.52 20.05 30.64
C PRO A 189 -0.27 19.01 31.47
N ARG A 190 0.37 18.55 32.55
CA ARG A 190 -0.24 17.66 33.55
C ARG A 190 -1.46 18.29 34.22
#